data_AF-A0A7W7MUM8-F1
#
_entry.id   AF-A0A7W7MUM8-F1
#
_cell.length_a   1.000
_cell.length_b   1.000
_cell.length_c   1.000
_cell.angle_alpha   90.00
_cell.angle_beta   90.00
_cell.angle_gamma   90.00
#
_symmetry.space_group_name_H-M   'P 1'
#
loop_
_entity.id
_entity.type
_entity.pdbx_description
1 polymer ?
#
loop_
_entity_poly.entity_id
_entity_poly.type
_entity_poly.pdbx_seq_one_letter_code
_entity_poly.pdbx_strand_id
1 'polypeptide(L)'
;MERLAERLESLADALSTVDRLLPAHGSSPGAFGADDAGEPGRLGLLLHERWTAVLAARSREAADAAARLTALAADVRVVAASYAETDDEAARRIRREA
;
A
#
# COMPACT_ATOMS: atom_id res chain seq x y z
N MET A 1 -16.96 0.46 -13.45
CA MET A 1 -15.80 -0.29 -12.93
C MET A 1 -14.51 0.53 -13.03
N GLU A 2 -14.30 1.31 -14.09
CA GLU A 2 -13.10 2.17 -14.21
C GLU A 2 -12.86 3.10 -13.01
N ARG A 3 -13.87 3.86 -12.60
CA ARG A 3 -13.78 4.74 -11.40
C ARG A 3 -13.38 4.01 -10.12
N LEU A 4 -13.72 2.72 -10.00
CA LEU A 4 -13.29 1.91 -8.86
C LEU A 4 -11.81 1.54 -8.99
N ALA A 5 -11.37 1.11 -10.17
CA ALA A 5 -9.96 0.82 -10.44
C ALA A 5 -9.07 2.06 -10.23
N GLU A 6 -9.45 3.23 -10.75
CA GLU A 6 -8.75 4.50 -10.51
C GLU A 6 -8.65 4.85 -9.02
N ARG A 7 -9.73 4.59 -8.26
CA ARG A 7 -9.73 4.84 -6.81
C ARG A 7 -8.80 3.86 -6.07
N LEU A 8 -8.72 2.61 -6.49
CA LEU A 8 -7.79 1.63 -5.93
C LEU A 8 -6.35 2.02 -6.21
N GLU A 9 -6.04 2.49 -7.42
CA GLU A 9 -4.71 2.99 -7.79
C GLU A 9 -4.33 4.24 -7.00
N SER A 10 -5.24 5.20 -6.87
CA SER A 10 -5.00 6.39 -6.06
C SER A 10 -4.70 6.04 -4.58
N LEU A 11 -5.37 5.01 -4.04
CA LEU A 11 -5.06 4.52 -2.69
C LEU A 11 -3.71 3.80 -2.64
N ALA A 12 -3.34 3.02 -3.67
CA ALA A 12 -2.03 2.40 -3.79
C ALA A 12 -0.89 3.44 -3.84
N ASP A 13 -1.09 4.53 -4.58
CA ASP A 13 -0.15 5.65 -4.67
C ASP A 13 0.01 6.37 -3.34
N ALA A 14 -1.10 6.56 -2.61
CA ALA A 14 -1.07 7.14 -1.27
C ALA A 14 -0.25 6.27 -0.30
N LEU A 15 -0.45 4.95 -0.32
CA LEU A 15 0.32 4.01 0.51
C LEU A 15 1.80 3.94 0.11
N SER A 16 2.10 3.96 -1.20
CA SER A 16 3.48 4.03 -1.71
C SER A 16 4.16 5.34 -1.32
N THR A 17 3.39 6.41 -1.13
CA THR A 17 3.92 7.68 -0.60
C THR A 17 4.20 7.57 0.90
N VAL A 18 3.33 6.94 1.68
CA VAL A 18 3.57 6.67 3.10
C VAL A 18 4.83 5.82 3.29
N ASP A 19 4.99 4.74 2.52
CA ASP A 19 6.20 3.89 2.54
C ASP A 19 7.49 4.71 2.37
N ARG A 20 7.51 5.62 1.37
CA ARG A 20 8.67 6.49 1.10
C ARG A 20 8.91 7.55 2.17
N LEU A 21 7.87 7.99 2.89
CA LEU A 21 7.99 9.03 3.92
C LEU A 21 8.34 8.46 5.31
N LEU A 22 8.00 7.21 5.59
CA LEU A 22 8.24 6.59 6.90
C LEU A 22 9.71 6.62 7.37
N PRO A 23 10.72 6.39 6.51
CA PRO A 23 12.12 6.53 6.90
C PRO A 23 12.50 7.93 7.41
N ALA A 24 11.82 8.99 6.95
CA ALA A 24 12.07 10.36 7.40
C ALA A 24 11.63 10.59 8.85
N HIS A 25 10.82 9.70 9.43
CA HIS A 25 10.47 9.69 10.85
C HIS A 25 11.46 8.89 11.71
N GLY A 26 12.58 8.44 11.14
CA GLY A 26 13.70 7.91 11.90
C GLY A 26 14.23 8.95 12.88
N SER A 27 14.51 8.52 14.10
CA SER A 27 15.11 9.36 15.15
C SER A 27 16.47 8.78 15.53
N SER A 28 17.44 9.63 15.85
CA SER A 28 18.75 9.17 16.31
C SER A 28 18.63 8.39 17.63
N PRO A 29 19.59 7.48 17.94
CA PRO A 29 19.62 6.81 19.24
C PRO A 29 19.62 7.78 20.43
N GLY A 30 20.33 8.90 20.32
CA GLY A 30 20.38 9.94 21.35
C GLY A 30 19.02 10.57 21.66
N ALA A 31 18.09 10.63 20.70
CA ALA A 31 16.71 11.08 20.96
C ALA A 31 15.93 10.16 21.92
N PHE A 32 16.41 8.92 22.12
CA PHE A 32 15.89 7.97 23.09
C PHE A 32 16.72 7.89 24.38
N GLY A 33 17.74 8.75 24.54
CA GLY A 33 18.67 8.69 25.67
C GLY A 33 19.69 7.55 25.58
N ALA A 34 19.90 6.98 24.38
CA ALA A 34 20.87 5.88 24.21
C ALA A 34 22.33 6.29 24.51
N ASP A 35 22.61 7.60 24.53
CA ASP A 35 23.91 8.17 24.89
C ASP A 35 24.13 8.25 26.41
N ASP A 36 23.09 7.99 27.22
CA ASP A 36 23.18 8.01 28.68
C ASP A 36 23.92 6.77 29.22
N ALA A 37 24.51 6.89 30.40
CA ALA A 37 25.19 5.77 31.05
C ALA A 37 24.21 4.86 31.83
N GLY A 38 24.58 3.59 31.98
CA GLY A 38 23.87 2.64 32.84
C GLY A 38 22.57 2.10 32.23
N GLU A 39 21.59 1.77 33.09
CA GLU A 39 20.30 1.23 32.65
C GLU A 39 19.49 2.17 31.75
N PRO A 40 19.44 3.50 32.00
CA PRO A 40 18.74 4.42 31.09
C PRO A 40 19.26 4.37 29.65
N GLY A 41 20.58 4.33 29.45
CA GLY A 41 21.18 4.20 28.12
C GLY A 41 20.85 2.89 27.43
N ARG A 42 20.89 1.77 28.17
CA ARG A 42 20.46 0.47 27.65
C ARG A 42 18.99 0.48 27.22
N LEU A 43 18.12 1.09 28.02
CA LEU A 43 16.71 1.23 27.69
C LEU A 43 16.51 2.13 26.46
N GLY A 44 17.25 3.23 26.36
CA GLY A 44 17.23 4.11 25.19
C GLY A 44 17.64 3.41 23.91
N LEU A 45 18.69 2.58 23.95
CA LEU A 45 19.11 1.77 22.82
C LEU A 45 18.02 0.77 22.39
N LEU A 46 17.43 0.03 23.34
CA LEU A 46 16.33 -0.92 23.06
C LEU A 46 15.10 -0.22 22.48
N LEU A 47 14.77 0.98 22.97
CA LEU A 47 13.67 1.80 22.44
C LEU A 47 13.96 2.26 21.02
N HIS A 48 15.19 2.70 20.73
CA HIS A 48 15.61 3.09 19.39
C HIS A 48 15.56 1.91 18.40
N GLU A 49 16.07 0.74 18.79
CA GLU A 49 16.00 -0.48 17.99
C GLU A 49 14.55 -0.88 17.71
N ARG A 50 13.70 -0.82 18.74
CA ARG A 50 12.27 -1.11 18.60
C ARG A 50 11.58 -0.11 17.67
N TRP A 51 11.88 1.17 17.80
CA TRP A 51 11.34 2.23 16.94
C TRP A 51 11.71 1.99 15.48
N THR A 52 12.99 1.73 15.21
CA THR A 52 13.52 1.45 13.87
C THR A 52 12.85 0.20 13.27
N ALA A 53 12.70 -0.87 14.06
CA ALA A 53 12.03 -2.09 13.62
C ALA A 53 10.54 -1.84 13.30
N VAL A 54 9.84 -1.03 14.10
CA VAL A 54 8.43 -0.67 13.86
C VAL A 54 8.29 0.16 12.59
N LEU A 55 9.13 1.18 12.37
CA LEU A 55 9.10 1.97 11.13
C LEU A 55 9.31 1.09 9.89
N ALA A 56 10.31 0.20 9.94
CA ALA A 56 10.57 -0.73 8.84
C ALA A 56 9.40 -1.71 8.60
N ALA A 57 8.74 -2.18 9.66
CA ALA A 57 7.56 -3.02 9.52
C ALA A 57 6.39 -2.25 8.89
N ARG A 58 6.14 -1.01 9.31
CA ARG A 58 5.06 -0.17 8.75
C ARG A 58 5.31 0.22 7.29
N SER A 59 6.56 0.44 6.91
CA SER A 59 6.96 0.68 5.51
C SER A 59 6.60 -0.54 4.65
N ARG A 60 7.02 -1.74 5.07
CA ARG A 60 6.67 -2.99 4.37
C ARG A 60 5.16 -3.23 4.30
N GLU A 61 4.43 -3.01 5.38
CA GLU A 61 2.96 -3.15 5.39
C GLU A 61 2.30 -2.20 4.38
N ALA A 62 2.76 -0.95 4.28
CA ALA A 62 2.25 0.02 3.33
C ALA A 62 2.56 -0.41 1.88
N ALA A 63 3.78 -0.88 1.61
CA ALA A 63 4.18 -1.38 0.30
C ALA A 63 3.38 -2.62 -0.12
N ASP A 64 3.19 -3.59 0.78
CA ASP A 64 2.40 -4.80 0.53
C ASP A 64 0.93 -4.47 0.25
N ALA A 65 0.37 -3.54 1.01
CA ALA A 65 -1.00 -3.08 0.80
C ALA A 65 -1.16 -2.31 -0.52
N ALA A 66 -0.20 -1.47 -0.90
CA ALA A 66 -0.18 -0.81 -2.19
C ALA A 66 -0.17 -1.82 -3.34
N ALA A 67 0.72 -2.81 -3.29
CA ALA A 67 0.81 -3.86 -4.31
C ALA A 67 -0.50 -4.65 -4.46
N ARG A 68 -1.17 -4.98 -3.35
CA ARG A 68 -2.48 -5.65 -3.36
C ARG A 68 -3.57 -4.78 -4.01
N LEU A 69 -3.59 -3.48 -3.73
CA LEU A 69 -4.57 -2.56 -4.33
C LEU A 69 -4.33 -2.40 -5.84
N THR A 70 -3.08 -2.31 -6.27
CA THR A 70 -2.73 -2.29 -7.70
C THR A 70 -3.17 -3.56 -8.42
N ALA A 71 -2.92 -4.74 -7.81
CA ALA A 71 -3.38 -6.01 -8.36
C ALA A 71 -4.93 -6.05 -8.47
N LEU A 72 -5.63 -5.61 -7.42
CA LEU A 72 -7.09 -5.57 -7.42
C LEU A 72 -7.64 -4.59 -8.49
N ALA A 73 -6.98 -3.45 -8.71
CA ALA A 73 -7.36 -2.52 -9.76
C ALA A 73 -7.25 -3.16 -11.16
N ALA A 74 -6.19 -3.93 -11.40
CA ALA A 74 -6.01 -4.69 -12.64
C ALA A 74 -7.12 -5.74 -12.81
N ASP A 75 -7.41 -6.52 -11.76
CA ASP A 75 -8.47 -7.53 -11.79
C ASP A 75 -9.85 -6.90 -12.09
N VAL A 76 -10.15 -5.74 -11.49
CA VAL A 76 -11.39 -5.00 -11.76
C VAL A 76 -11.51 -4.61 -13.23
N ARG A 77 -10.42 -4.18 -13.88
CA ARG A 77 -10.44 -3.84 -15.31
C ARG A 77 -10.62 -5.07 -16.19
N VAL A 78 -9.97 -6.19 -15.86
CA VAL A 78 -10.16 -7.45 -16.57
C VAL A 78 -11.62 -7.88 -16.51
N VAL A 79 -12.21 -7.89 -15.31
CA VAL A 79 -13.63 -8.22 -15.14
C VAL A 79 -14.53 -7.26 -15.92
N ALA A 80 -14.22 -5.96 -15.90
CA ALA A 80 -14.99 -4.96 -16.64
C ALA A 80 -14.97 -5.19 -18.15
N ALA A 81 -13.79 -5.53 -18.70
CA ALA A 81 -13.64 -5.84 -20.12
C ALA A 81 -14.45 -7.09 -20.50
N SER A 82 -14.41 -8.15 -19.69
CA SER A 82 -15.17 -9.38 -19.94
C SER A 82 -16.69 -9.14 -19.93
N TYR A 83 -17.19 -8.28 -19.03
CA TYR A 83 -18.60 -7.89 -19.03
C TYR A 83 -18.97 -7.12 -20.30
N ALA A 84 -18.15 -6.14 -20.71
CA ALA A 84 -18.40 -5.37 -21.93
C ALA A 84 -18.40 -6.25 -23.18
N GLU A 85 -17.47 -7.22 -23.28
CA GLU A 85 -17.42 -8.18 -24.38
C GLU A 85 -18.68 -9.06 -24.43
N THR A 86 -19.14 -9.52 -23.27
CA THR A 86 -20.36 -10.34 -23.15
C THR A 86 -21.60 -9.55 -23.57
N ASP A 87 -21.73 -8.30 -23.11
CA ASP A 87 -22.83 -7.41 -23.48
C ASP A 87 -22.82 -7.11 -24.98
N ASP A 88 -21.64 -6.88 -25.57
CA ASP A 88 -21.48 -6.66 -27.00
C ASP A 88 -21.86 -7.90 -27.82
N GLU A 89 -21.51 -9.11 -27.37
CA GLU A 89 -21.92 -10.36 -28.01
C GLU A 89 -23.44 -10.56 -27.95
N ALA A 90 -24.05 -10.33 -26.79
CA ALA A 90 -25.49 -10.41 -26.62
C ALA A 90 -26.22 -9.40 -27.53
N ALA A 91 -25.76 -8.15 -27.58
CA ALA A 91 -26.30 -7.13 -28.47
C ALA A 91 -26.16 -7.48 -29.96
N ARG A 92 -25.05 -8.13 -30.35
CA ARG A 92 -24.88 -8.66 -31.72
C ARG A 92 -25.84 -9.80 -32.02
N ARG A 93 -26.13 -10.71 -31.09
CA ARG A 93 -27.13 -11.78 -31.27
C ARG A 93 -28.53 -11.22 -31.44
N ILE A 94 -28.96 -10.34 -30.54
CA ILE A 94 -30.31 -9.74 -30.58
C ILE A 94 -30.56 -9.02 -31.92
N ARG A 95 -29.58 -8.25 -32.42
CA ARG A 95 -29.68 -7.58 -33.74
C ARG A 95 -29.71 -8.53 -34.94
N ARG A 96 -29.30 -9.79 -34.79
CA ARG A 96 -29.35 -10.81 -35.86
C ARG A 96 -30.68 -11.57 -35.86
N GLU A 97 -31.36 -11.60 -34.72
CA GLU A 97 -32.64 -12.30 -34.53
C GLU A 97 -33.86 -11.39 -34.78
N ALA A 98 -33.65 -10.07 -34.91
CA ALA A 98 -34.65 -9.06 -35.26
C ALA A 98 -34.56 -8.66 -36.74
#